data_AF-A0A960S336-F1
#
_entry.id   AF-A0A960S336-F1
#
_cell.length_a   1.000
_cell.length_b   1.000
_cell.length_c   1.000
_cell.angle_alpha   90.00
_cell.angle_beta   90.00
_cell.angle_gamma   90.00
#
_symmetry.space_group_name_H-M   'P 1'
#
loop_
_entity.id
_entity.type
_entity.pdbx_description
1 polymer ?
#
loop_
_entity_poly.entity_id
_entity_poly.type
_entity_poly.pdbx_seq_one_letter_code
_entity_poly.pdbx_strand_id
1 'polypeptide(L)'
;MAVKKCRRCLHKLAGMMKTKEALDLKMMRFGKKEWNKFFGDVGEEPPLPKDLSLTMSQPCPFWPSQKIQDTHFLILLPREIEAQLLTLNTFQSLLINKSKCSYASFDKFVRQELGNSSIESHWILMTYDVVPNTRRQRFEAQKSYIESIETNDPYRYRLPSVLEATACIIAAYLYLGKTIYSDDPWTYTRCMEKVNLDQYPVSVGGFSNRGVFIHDCRYVPTHDYIGVGAVKSFESVN
;
A
#
# COMPACT_ATOMS: atom_id res chain seq x y z
N MET A 1 12.26 -8.44 55.07
CA MET A 1 11.40 -7.42 54.45
C MET A 1 10.95 -7.91 53.08
N ALA A 2 9.71 -8.36 52.93
CA ALA A 2 9.19 -8.86 51.67
C ALA A 2 8.20 -7.85 51.08
N VAL A 3 8.55 -7.27 49.94
CA VAL A 3 7.73 -6.30 49.19
C VAL A 3 6.50 -7.05 48.64
N LYS A 4 5.32 -6.77 49.21
CA LYS A 4 4.03 -7.25 48.70
C LYS A 4 3.78 -6.65 47.30
N LYS A 5 4.05 -7.41 46.25
CA LYS A 5 3.65 -7.04 44.87
C LYS A 5 2.13 -6.96 44.77
N CYS A 6 1.63 -5.79 44.40
CA CYS A 6 0.21 -5.48 44.25
C CYS A 6 -0.42 -6.30 43.10
N ARG A 7 -1.25 -7.29 43.43
CA ARG A 7 -1.98 -8.16 42.47
C ARG A 7 -2.82 -7.37 41.45
N ARG A 8 -3.24 -6.13 41.78
CA ARG A 8 -4.01 -5.25 40.88
C ARG A 8 -3.22 -4.79 39.64
N CYS A 9 -1.90 -4.64 39.72
CA CYS A 9 -1.10 -4.25 38.53
C CYS A 9 -0.97 -5.38 37.51
N LEU A 10 -0.89 -6.63 37.96
CA LEU A 10 -0.70 -7.79 37.08
C LEU A 10 -1.94 -8.10 36.23
N HIS A 11 -3.15 -7.91 36.77
CA HIS A 11 -4.39 -8.11 35.99
C HIS A 11 -4.60 -7.02 34.93
N LYS A 12 -4.19 -5.78 35.22
CA LYS A 12 -4.27 -4.66 34.26
C LYS A 12 -3.27 -4.85 33.10
N LEU A 13 -2.05 -5.32 33.40
CA LEU A 13 -1.04 -5.66 32.39
C LEU A 13 -1.45 -6.85 31.51
N ALA A 14 -2.02 -7.91 32.09
CA ALA A 14 -2.51 -9.06 31.32
C ALA A 14 -3.70 -8.71 30.41
N GLY A 15 -4.58 -7.80 30.85
CA GLY A 15 -5.65 -7.25 30.01
C GLY A 15 -5.13 -6.40 28.84
N MET A 16 -4.15 -5.53 29.10
CA MET A 16 -3.50 -4.71 28.06
C MET A 16 -2.69 -5.52 27.04
N MET A 17 -2.06 -6.61 27.47
CA MET A 17 -1.33 -7.53 26.57
C MET A 17 -2.28 -8.30 25.66
N LYS A 18 -3.40 -8.84 26.20
CA LYS A 18 -4.43 -9.52 25.39
C LYS A 18 -5.09 -8.59 24.36
N THR A 19 -5.30 -7.31 24.71
CA THR A 19 -5.85 -6.33 23.74
C THR A 19 -4.83 -5.94 22.67
N LYS A 20 -3.53 -5.89 23.00
CA LYS A 20 -2.46 -5.57 22.04
C LYS A 20 -2.25 -6.71 21.05
N GLU A 21 -2.21 -7.96 21.52
CA GLU A 21 -2.14 -9.15 20.66
C GLU A 21 -3.40 -9.33 19.80
N ALA A 22 -4.59 -9.04 20.33
CA ALA A 22 -5.83 -9.07 19.54
C ALA A 22 -5.91 -7.94 18.49
N LEU A 23 -5.30 -6.79 18.75
CA LEU A 23 -5.16 -5.71 17.77
C LEU A 23 -4.15 -6.07 16.66
N ASP A 24 -3.02 -6.69 17.04
CA ASP A 24 -2.04 -7.25 16.10
C ASP A 24 -2.64 -8.36 15.23
N LEU A 25 -3.61 -9.13 15.75
CA LEU A 25 -4.24 -10.24 15.04
C LEU A 25 -5.23 -9.83 13.94
N LYS A 26 -5.74 -8.59 13.95
CA LYS A 26 -6.68 -8.12 12.90
C LYS A 26 -6.06 -7.13 11.92
N MET A 27 -4.89 -6.58 12.23
CA MET A 27 -4.22 -5.63 11.35
C MET A 27 -3.45 -6.38 10.26
N MET A 28 -3.88 -6.24 9.01
CA MET A 28 -3.13 -6.77 7.86
C MET A 28 -1.93 -5.87 7.60
N ARG A 29 -0.78 -6.26 8.17
CA ARG A 29 0.49 -5.53 8.14
C ARG A 29 1.56 -6.34 7.41
N PHE A 30 2.22 -5.71 6.45
CA PHE A 30 3.42 -6.22 5.79
C PHE A 30 4.62 -5.38 6.20
N GLY A 31 5.34 -5.82 7.23
CA GLY A 31 6.47 -5.10 7.82
C GLY A 31 7.82 -5.71 7.47
N LYS A 32 8.86 -5.30 8.21
CA LYS A 32 10.24 -5.79 8.02
C LYS A 32 10.31 -7.32 8.07
N LYS A 33 9.58 -7.96 8.97
CA LYS A 33 9.54 -9.43 9.08
C LYS A 33 9.08 -10.08 7.77
N GLU A 34 8.02 -9.56 7.16
CA GLU A 34 7.47 -10.09 5.91
C GLU A 34 8.40 -9.81 4.74
N TRP A 35 8.97 -8.60 4.64
CA TRP A 35 10.00 -8.31 3.64
C TRP A 35 11.20 -9.24 3.73
N ASN A 36 11.75 -9.45 4.93
CA ASN A 36 12.88 -10.35 5.16
C ASN A 36 12.56 -11.79 4.76
N LYS A 37 11.30 -12.22 4.94
CA LYS A 37 10.86 -13.56 4.51
C LYS A 37 10.83 -13.73 3.00
N PHE A 38 10.38 -12.71 2.25
CA PHE A 38 10.13 -12.85 0.81
C PHE A 38 11.25 -12.33 -0.08
N PHE A 39 11.98 -11.30 0.35
CA PHE A 39 12.90 -10.55 -0.50
C PHE A 39 14.29 -10.35 0.09
N GLY A 40 14.44 -10.44 1.42
CA GLY A 40 15.72 -10.23 2.10
C GLY A 40 15.70 -9.00 3.01
N ASP A 41 16.84 -8.68 3.60
CA ASP A 41 16.92 -7.65 4.64
C ASP A 41 16.60 -6.24 4.10
N VAL A 42 15.81 -5.47 4.85
CA VAL A 42 15.33 -4.14 4.44
C VAL A 42 15.83 -2.99 5.32
N GLY A 43 16.90 -3.23 6.08
CA GLY A 43 17.46 -2.24 6.99
C GLY A 43 16.54 -1.96 8.18
N GLU A 44 16.58 -0.74 8.71
CA GLU A 44 15.79 -0.37 9.89
C GLU A 44 14.30 -0.20 9.54
N GLU A 45 13.43 -0.76 10.39
CA GLU A 45 11.97 -0.57 10.28
C GLU A 45 11.59 0.75 10.97
N PRO A 46 11.05 1.74 10.25
CA PRO A 46 10.54 2.96 10.86
C PRO A 46 9.49 2.65 11.93
N PRO A 47 9.39 3.46 13.01
CA PRO A 47 8.37 3.26 14.03
C PRO A 47 6.98 3.35 13.41
N LEU A 48 6.05 2.54 13.91
CA LEU A 48 4.65 2.66 13.51
C LEU A 48 4.09 4.04 13.91
N PRO A 49 3.12 4.57 13.15
CA PRO A 49 2.45 5.82 13.50
C PRO A 49 1.82 5.71 14.90
N LYS A 50 2.03 6.72 15.75
CA LYS A 50 1.59 6.69 17.17
C LYS A 50 0.09 6.39 17.33
N ASP A 51 -0.72 6.94 16.43
CA ASP A 51 -2.18 6.82 16.46
C ASP A 51 -2.74 5.77 15.48
N LEU A 52 -1.89 4.88 14.95
CA LEU A 52 -2.31 3.88 13.96
C LEU A 52 -3.50 3.05 14.44
N SER A 53 -3.50 2.61 15.70
CA SER A 53 -4.62 1.85 16.27
C SER A 53 -5.93 2.64 16.26
N LEU A 54 -5.85 3.94 16.53
CA LEU A 54 -7.01 4.83 16.47
C LEU A 54 -7.46 4.99 15.02
N THR A 55 -6.56 5.34 14.10
CA THR A 55 -6.85 5.46 12.65
C THR A 55 -7.52 4.19 12.12
N MET A 56 -6.96 3.01 12.38
CA MET A 56 -7.48 1.73 11.90
C MET A 56 -8.90 1.41 12.40
N SER A 57 -9.27 1.94 13.58
CA SER A 57 -10.59 1.72 14.18
C SER A 57 -11.68 2.68 13.69
N GLN A 58 -11.30 3.78 13.01
CA GLN A 58 -12.23 4.78 12.49
C GLN A 58 -13.07 4.22 11.32
N PRO A 59 -14.29 4.76 11.11
CA PRO A 59 -15.04 4.51 9.89
C PRO A 59 -14.23 4.89 8.66
N CYS A 60 -14.30 4.07 7.61
CA CYS A 60 -13.66 4.38 6.35
C CYS A 60 -14.47 5.46 5.60
N PRO A 61 -13.86 6.56 5.13
CA PRO A 61 -14.61 7.61 4.41
C PRO A 61 -15.16 7.14 3.06
N PHE A 62 -14.58 6.09 2.48
CA PHE A 62 -15.00 5.52 1.19
C PHE A 62 -16.08 4.45 1.32
N TRP A 63 -16.08 3.75 2.45
CA TRP A 63 -17.05 2.68 2.77
C TRP A 63 -17.58 2.90 4.19
N PRO A 64 -18.59 3.75 4.39
CA PRO A 64 -19.02 4.21 5.72
C PRO A 64 -19.48 3.11 6.68
N SER A 65 -19.89 1.95 6.14
CA SER A 65 -20.27 0.78 6.93
C SER A 65 -19.09 -0.09 7.38
N GLN A 66 -17.86 0.25 6.97
CA GLN A 66 -16.64 -0.50 7.25
C GLN A 66 -15.62 0.36 7.99
N LYS A 67 -14.71 -0.28 8.73
CA LYS A 67 -13.59 0.42 9.35
C LYS A 67 -12.39 0.45 8.41
N ILE A 68 -11.46 1.37 8.65
CA ILE A 68 -10.22 1.47 7.88
C ILE A 68 -9.46 0.14 7.86
N GLN A 69 -9.35 -0.55 9.01
CA GLN A 69 -8.70 -1.86 9.09
C GLN A 69 -9.32 -2.97 8.23
N ASP A 70 -10.60 -2.83 7.85
CA ASP A 70 -11.30 -3.85 7.07
C ASP A 70 -11.16 -3.57 5.56
N THR A 71 -10.75 -2.34 5.18
CA THR A 71 -10.70 -1.88 3.78
C THR A 71 -9.30 -1.50 3.29
N HIS A 72 -8.31 -1.44 4.17
CA HIS A 72 -6.95 -1.04 3.84
C HIS A 72 -5.90 -2.08 4.22
N PHE A 73 -4.79 -2.03 3.49
CA PHE A 73 -3.58 -2.79 3.74
C PHE A 73 -2.45 -1.87 4.22
N LEU A 74 -1.85 -2.20 5.36
CA LEU A 74 -0.70 -1.48 5.88
C LEU A 74 0.58 -2.16 5.41
N ILE A 75 1.46 -1.42 4.75
CA ILE A 75 2.74 -1.95 4.27
C ILE A 75 3.87 -0.97 4.59
N LEU A 76 4.99 -1.51 5.05
CA LEU A 76 6.27 -0.82 5.07
C LEU A 76 6.78 -0.79 3.63
N LEU A 77 7.09 0.38 3.10
CA LEU A 77 7.81 0.48 1.85
C LEU A 77 9.26 0.81 2.16
N PRO A 78 10.19 -0.15 2.07
CA PRO A 78 11.57 0.10 2.40
C PRO A 78 12.27 0.84 1.27
N ARG A 79 13.23 1.69 1.62
CA ARG A 79 14.14 2.34 0.66
C ARG A 79 15.04 1.32 -0.04
N GLU A 80 15.50 0.31 0.70
CA GLU A 80 16.49 -0.65 0.22
C GLU A 80 16.11 -2.09 0.60
N ILE A 81 16.54 -3.03 -0.23
CA ILE A 81 16.48 -4.48 0.03
C ILE A 81 17.87 -5.04 -0.30
N GLU A 82 18.50 -5.70 0.68
CA GLU A 82 19.88 -6.19 0.58
C GLU A 82 20.87 -5.11 0.10
N ALA A 83 20.77 -3.90 0.67
CA ALA A 83 21.57 -2.72 0.33
C ALA A 83 21.42 -2.23 -1.12
N GLN A 84 20.38 -2.66 -1.83
CA GLN A 84 20.02 -2.16 -3.15
C GLN A 84 18.74 -1.32 -3.07
N LEU A 85 18.73 -0.13 -3.68
CA LEU A 85 17.56 0.74 -3.74
C LEU A 85 16.35 0.01 -4.33
N LEU A 86 15.20 0.14 -3.68
CA LEU A 86 13.94 -0.37 -4.16
C LEU A 86 13.39 0.59 -5.23
N THR A 87 13.39 0.12 -6.47
CA THR A 87 12.83 0.79 -7.64
C THR A 87 11.96 -0.21 -8.38
N LEU A 88 11.17 0.23 -9.38
CA LEU A 88 10.39 -0.72 -10.17
C LEU A 88 11.30 -1.74 -10.90
N ASN A 89 12.47 -1.31 -11.39
CA ASN A 89 13.42 -2.17 -12.09
C ASN A 89 14.09 -3.20 -11.16
N THR A 90 14.55 -2.75 -9.97
CA THR A 90 15.16 -3.68 -9.00
C THR A 90 14.10 -4.61 -8.42
N PHE A 91 12.89 -4.11 -8.19
CA PHE A 91 11.78 -4.94 -7.72
C PHE A 91 11.35 -6.00 -8.74
N GLN A 92 11.34 -5.68 -10.04
CA GLN A 92 11.11 -6.69 -11.10
C GLN A 92 12.12 -7.84 -11.00
N SER A 93 13.40 -7.49 -10.82
CA SER A 93 14.49 -8.46 -10.72
C SER A 93 14.34 -9.33 -9.47
N LEU A 94 13.98 -8.72 -8.32
CA LEU A 94 13.71 -9.43 -7.08
C LEU A 94 12.53 -10.39 -7.20
N LEU A 95 11.45 -9.99 -7.88
CA LEU A 95 10.28 -10.84 -8.06
C LEU A 95 10.62 -12.09 -8.87
N ILE A 96 11.36 -11.94 -9.97
CA ILE A 96 11.80 -13.05 -10.83
C ILE A 96 12.69 -14.03 -10.05
N ASN A 97 13.61 -13.50 -9.23
CA ASN A 97 14.62 -14.31 -8.57
C ASN A 97 14.15 -14.94 -7.25
N LYS A 98 13.24 -14.28 -6.52
CA LYS A 98 12.89 -14.66 -5.14
C LYS A 98 11.42 -15.00 -4.94
N SER A 99 10.56 -14.77 -5.92
CA SER A 99 9.12 -15.00 -5.80
C SER A 99 8.57 -15.82 -6.97
N LYS A 100 7.32 -16.28 -6.85
CA LYS A 100 6.54 -16.85 -7.98
C LYS A 100 5.69 -15.80 -8.69
N CYS A 101 6.00 -14.53 -8.49
CA CYS A 101 5.29 -13.38 -9.07
C CYS A 101 6.21 -12.66 -10.07
N SER A 102 5.61 -11.90 -10.99
CA SER A 102 6.32 -11.09 -11.98
C SER A 102 5.53 -9.85 -12.35
N TYR A 103 6.09 -9.03 -13.22
CA TYR A 103 5.31 -8.06 -13.98
C TYR A 103 4.80 -8.74 -15.25
N ALA A 104 3.49 -8.72 -15.48
CA ALA A 104 2.87 -9.19 -16.71
C ALA A 104 3.15 -8.23 -17.87
N SER A 105 3.17 -6.93 -17.58
CA SER A 105 3.63 -5.86 -18.47
C SER A 105 4.30 -4.76 -17.67
N PHE A 106 5.27 -4.10 -18.29
CA PHE A 106 5.92 -2.90 -17.76
C PHE A 106 6.26 -1.98 -18.93
N ASP A 107 5.35 -1.05 -19.18
CA ASP A 107 5.35 -0.19 -20.37
C ASP A 107 6.61 0.65 -20.49
N LYS A 108 6.99 0.92 -21.74
CA LYS A 108 8.28 1.55 -22.08
C LYS A 108 8.49 2.90 -21.40
N PHE A 109 7.51 3.80 -21.45
CA PHE A 109 7.66 5.14 -20.86
C PHE A 109 7.77 5.06 -19.34
N VAL A 110 6.93 4.26 -18.70
CA VAL A 110 7.00 4.03 -17.25
C VAL A 110 8.36 3.46 -16.85
N ARG A 111 8.87 2.47 -17.59
CA ARG A 111 10.19 1.88 -17.32
C ARG A 111 11.33 2.88 -17.48
N GLN A 112 11.28 3.71 -18.52
CA GLN A 112 12.34 4.67 -18.83
C GLN A 112 12.36 5.86 -17.87
N GLU A 113 11.19 6.38 -17.52
CA GLU A 113 11.07 7.63 -16.74
C GLU A 113 10.98 7.37 -15.23
N LEU A 114 10.31 6.29 -14.80
CA LEU A 114 10.06 6.01 -13.39
C LEU A 114 10.75 4.74 -12.89
N GLY A 115 11.31 3.93 -13.79
CA GLY A 115 11.84 2.60 -13.44
C GLY A 115 12.99 2.59 -12.44
N ASN A 116 13.74 3.68 -12.36
CA ASN A 116 14.88 3.86 -11.46
C ASN A 116 14.59 4.81 -10.28
N SER A 117 13.36 5.32 -10.17
CA SER A 117 12.98 6.15 -9.03
C SER A 117 12.84 5.30 -7.78
N SER A 118 13.42 5.79 -6.69
CA SER A 118 13.32 5.20 -5.35
C SER A 118 12.58 6.17 -4.44
N ILE A 119 12.17 5.67 -3.28
CA ILE A 119 11.55 6.47 -2.22
C ILE A 119 12.22 6.17 -0.88
N GLU A 120 12.00 7.03 0.10
CA GLU A 120 12.47 6.80 1.47
C GLU A 120 11.63 5.71 2.17
N SER A 121 12.21 5.08 3.20
CA SER A 121 11.52 4.07 4.00
C SER A 121 10.36 4.71 4.77
N HIS A 122 9.13 4.25 4.52
CA HIS A 122 7.96 4.76 5.25
C HIS A 122 6.80 3.75 5.25
N TRP A 123 5.84 3.98 6.15
CA TRP A 123 4.61 3.19 6.16
C TRP A 123 3.56 3.82 5.25
N ILE A 124 2.83 2.99 4.52
CA ILE A 124 1.64 3.42 3.77
C ILE A 124 0.43 2.55 4.13
N LEU A 125 -0.74 3.16 4.08
CA LEU A 125 -2.03 2.49 4.20
C LEU A 125 -2.82 2.71 2.91
N MET A 126 -3.01 1.64 2.15
CA MET A 126 -3.64 1.67 0.83
C MET A 126 -4.95 0.88 0.82
N THR A 127 -5.98 1.37 0.12
CA THR A 127 -7.25 0.64 -0.01
C THR A 127 -7.09 -0.69 -0.79
N TYR A 128 -7.88 -1.71 -0.43
CA TYR A 128 -7.90 -3.01 -1.12
C TYR A 128 -8.57 -3.00 -2.49
N ASP A 129 -9.43 -2.01 -2.72
CA ASP A 129 -10.15 -1.81 -3.96
C ASP A 129 -10.05 -0.33 -4.35
N VAL A 130 -10.39 -0.03 -5.59
CA VAL A 130 -10.55 1.35 -6.02
C VAL A 130 -11.73 1.98 -5.28
N VAL A 131 -11.56 3.25 -4.92
CA VAL A 131 -12.56 4.03 -4.22
C VAL A 131 -13.85 4.13 -5.07
N PRO A 132 -15.04 3.96 -4.48
CA PRO A 132 -16.31 4.09 -5.21
C PRO A 132 -16.40 5.41 -5.99
N ASN A 133 -17.09 5.36 -7.13
CA ASN A 133 -17.30 6.50 -8.04
C ASN A 133 -16.05 7.09 -8.70
N THR A 134 -14.86 6.54 -8.46
CA THR A 134 -13.64 6.95 -9.19
C THR A 134 -13.51 6.29 -10.56
N ARG A 135 -14.15 5.14 -10.78
CA ARG A 135 -14.18 4.48 -12.10
C ARG A 135 -14.88 5.35 -13.14
N ARG A 136 -14.52 5.21 -14.42
CA ARG A 136 -15.07 5.98 -15.56
C ARG A 136 -14.87 7.49 -15.45
N GLN A 137 -13.93 7.96 -14.63
CA GLN A 137 -13.59 9.38 -14.49
C GLN A 137 -12.26 9.71 -15.18
N ARG A 138 -12.12 10.98 -15.60
CA ARG A 138 -10.84 11.51 -16.08
C ARG A 138 -9.85 11.62 -14.92
N PHE A 139 -8.56 11.58 -15.23
CA PHE A 139 -7.50 11.58 -14.22
C PHE A 139 -7.61 12.76 -13.24
N GLU A 140 -7.76 13.99 -13.75
CA GLU A 140 -7.87 15.17 -12.88
C GLU A 140 -9.11 15.10 -11.97
N ALA A 141 -10.23 14.58 -12.47
CA ALA A 141 -11.44 14.40 -11.65
C ALA A 141 -11.24 13.35 -10.55
N GLN A 142 -10.54 12.25 -10.84
CA GLN A 142 -10.19 11.25 -9.83
C GLN A 142 -9.25 11.84 -8.77
N LYS A 143 -8.22 12.57 -9.22
CA LYS A 143 -7.25 13.23 -8.35
C LYS A 143 -7.94 14.22 -7.41
N SER A 144 -8.72 15.15 -7.95
CA SER A 144 -9.47 16.13 -7.15
C SER A 144 -10.45 15.47 -6.18
N TYR A 145 -11.09 14.36 -6.58
CA TYR A 145 -11.99 13.63 -5.69
C TYR A 145 -11.26 13.01 -4.50
N ILE A 146 -10.07 12.43 -4.69
CA ILE A 146 -9.31 11.84 -3.58
C ILE A 146 -8.73 12.92 -2.67
N GLU A 147 -8.22 14.01 -3.25
CA GLU A 147 -7.62 15.13 -2.51
C GLU A 147 -8.66 15.95 -1.73
N SER A 148 -9.94 15.89 -2.10
CA SER A 148 -11.04 16.57 -1.38
C SER A 148 -11.56 15.78 -0.17
N ILE A 149 -11.08 14.56 0.06
CA ILE A 149 -11.55 13.72 1.16
C ILE A 149 -10.97 14.24 2.47
N GLU A 150 -11.83 14.89 3.24
CA GLU A 150 -11.52 15.31 4.59
C GLU A 150 -11.60 14.12 5.56
N THR A 151 -10.61 14.01 6.43
CA THR A 151 -10.60 13.03 7.51
C THR A 151 -10.18 13.71 8.80
N ASN A 152 -10.60 13.16 9.95
CA ASN A 152 -10.21 13.67 11.27
C ASN A 152 -8.76 13.27 11.65
N ASP A 153 -7.95 12.89 10.67
CA ASP A 153 -6.60 12.37 10.81
C ASP A 153 -5.62 13.38 10.16
N PRO A 154 -4.46 13.67 10.78
CA PRO A 154 -3.45 14.54 10.17
C PRO A 154 -2.95 14.06 8.79
N TYR A 155 -3.07 12.77 8.48
CA TYR A 155 -2.65 12.20 7.20
C TYR A 155 -3.79 12.28 6.17
N ARG A 156 -3.54 13.01 5.07
CA ARG A 156 -4.48 13.14 3.95
C ARG A 156 -4.38 11.96 2.99
N TYR A 157 -5.51 11.59 2.39
CA TYR A 157 -5.51 10.65 1.28
C TYR A 157 -4.96 11.30 0.01
N ARG A 158 -4.24 10.50 -0.77
CA ARG A 158 -3.74 10.86 -2.10
C ARG A 158 -3.77 9.65 -3.03
N LEU A 159 -3.45 9.88 -4.30
CA LEU A 159 -3.12 8.81 -5.23
C LEU A 159 -1.81 8.14 -4.79
N PRO A 160 -1.66 6.82 -4.99
CA PRO A 160 -0.40 6.12 -4.77
C PRO A 160 0.63 6.58 -5.80
N SER A 161 1.91 6.49 -5.46
CA SER A 161 2.97 6.41 -6.47
C SER A 161 2.90 5.07 -7.20
N VAL A 162 3.54 4.98 -8.36
CA VAL A 162 3.61 3.71 -9.11
C VAL A 162 4.31 2.61 -8.30
N LEU A 163 5.35 2.97 -7.54
CA LEU A 163 6.09 2.02 -6.70
C LEU A 163 5.26 1.57 -5.49
N GLU A 164 4.54 2.48 -4.85
CA GLU A 164 3.63 2.18 -3.74
C GLU A 164 2.53 1.21 -4.15
N ALA A 165 1.83 1.50 -5.25
CA ALA A 165 0.77 0.63 -5.75
C ALA A 165 1.32 -0.76 -6.10
N THR A 166 2.45 -0.82 -6.81
CA THR A 166 3.08 -2.08 -7.22
C THR A 166 3.50 -2.92 -6.01
N ALA A 167 4.19 -2.33 -5.04
CA ALA A 167 4.62 -3.00 -3.81
C ALA A 167 3.44 -3.49 -2.98
N CYS A 168 2.41 -2.65 -2.80
CA CYS A 168 1.22 -2.99 -2.04
C CYS A 168 0.47 -4.19 -2.66
N ILE A 169 0.23 -4.16 -3.97
CA ILE A 169 -0.47 -5.24 -4.70
C ILE A 169 0.27 -6.57 -4.56
N ILE A 170 1.59 -6.56 -4.76
CA ILE A 170 2.41 -7.77 -4.66
C ILE A 170 2.48 -8.28 -3.23
N ALA A 171 2.70 -7.39 -2.25
CA ALA A 171 2.75 -7.77 -0.85
C ALA A 171 1.43 -8.37 -0.36
N ALA A 172 0.30 -7.82 -0.80
CA ALA A 172 -1.02 -8.40 -0.51
C ALA A 172 -1.15 -9.82 -1.08
N TYR A 173 -0.69 -10.05 -2.31
CA TYR A 173 -0.65 -11.39 -2.90
C TYR A 173 0.24 -12.35 -2.12
N LEU A 174 1.47 -11.95 -1.78
CA LEU A 174 2.41 -12.81 -1.06
C LEU A 174 1.97 -13.13 0.37
N TYR A 175 1.35 -12.18 1.05
CA TYR A 175 0.97 -12.31 2.46
C TYR A 175 -0.41 -12.94 2.66
N LEU A 176 -1.40 -12.51 1.86
CA LEU A 176 -2.79 -12.94 2.00
C LEU A 176 -3.17 -14.07 1.03
N GLY A 177 -2.36 -14.32 0.00
CA GLY A 177 -2.72 -15.21 -1.11
C GLY A 177 -3.84 -14.64 -1.99
N LYS A 178 -4.14 -13.33 -1.88
CA LYS A 178 -5.24 -12.66 -2.59
C LYS A 178 -4.69 -11.64 -3.57
N THR A 179 -5.24 -11.62 -4.78
CA THR A 179 -4.96 -10.59 -5.78
C THR A 179 -5.88 -9.39 -5.52
N ILE A 180 -5.31 -8.30 -5.02
CA ILE A 180 -6.00 -7.01 -4.97
C ILE A 180 -5.78 -6.34 -6.33
N TYR A 181 -6.78 -5.61 -6.85
CA TYR A 181 -6.76 -5.09 -8.22
C TYR A 181 -6.55 -6.23 -9.27
N SER A 182 -7.43 -7.24 -9.25
CA SER A 182 -7.38 -8.46 -10.07
C SER A 182 -7.69 -8.23 -11.56
N ASP A 183 -7.56 -9.29 -12.37
CA ASP A 183 -8.04 -9.39 -13.75
C ASP A 183 -9.50 -9.89 -13.87
N ASP A 184 -10.10 -10.33 -12.76
CA ASP A 184 -11.51 -10.74 -12.68
C ASP A 184 -12.22 -10.05 -11.49
N PRO A 185 -13.01 -8.98 -11.73
CA PRO A 185 -12.98 -8.18 -12.95
C PRO A 185 -11.67 -7.38 -13.02
N TRP A 186 -11.22 -7.08 -14.25
CA TRP A 186 -10.08 -6.18 -14.47
C TRP A 186 -10.22 -4.91 -13.62
N THR A 187 -9.20 -4.66 -12.82
CA THR A 187 -9.17 -3.55 -11.87
C THR A 187 -7.78 -2.95 -11.83
N TYR A 188 -7.70 -1.64 -12.04
CA TYR A 188 -6.48 -0.86 -12.02
C TYR A 188 -6.67 0.38 -11.16
N THR A 189 -5.64 0.75 -10.42
CA THR A 189 -5.53 2.06 -9.79
C THR A 189 -4.68 2.98 -10.66
N ARG A 190 -5.12 4.23 -10.83
CA ARG A 190 -4.21 5.29 -11.32
C ARG A 190 -3.24 5.71 -10.22
N CYS A 191 -2.04 6.07 -10.63
CA CYS A 191 -0.96 6.58 -9.79
C CYS A 191 -0.79 8.08 -10.02
N MET A 192 -0.09 8.75 -9.10
CA MET A 192 0.07 10.21 -9.14
C MET A 192 0.93 10.70 -10.32
N GLU A 193 1.82 9.84 -10.83
CA GLU A 193 2.75 10.17 -11.89
C GLU A 193 2.09 10.13 -13.27
N LYS A 194 2.60 11.00 -14.16
CA LYS A 194 2.39 10.90 -15.60
C LYS A 194 3.73 10.73 -16.30
N VAL A 195 3.71 10.11 -17.47
CA VAL A 195 4.89 9.86 -18.30
C VAL A 195 4.69 10.39 -19.71
N ASN A 196 5.77 10.37 -20.50
CA ASN A 196 5.83 10.94 -21.84
C ASN A 196 5.43 12.42 -21.83
N LEU A 197 6.30 13.26 -21.24
CA LEU A 197 6.11 14.71 -21.14
C LEU A 197 4.84 15.09 -20.35
N ASP A 198 4.62 14.44 -19.19
CA ASP A 198 3.48 14.69 -18.30
C ASP A 198 2.10 14.45 -18.96
N GLN A 199 2.05 13.66 -20.03
CA GLN A 199 0.84 13.47 -20.82
C GLN A 199 -0.03 12.31 -20.33
N TYR A 200 0.59 11.18 -19.97
CA TYR A 200 -0.14 9.94 -19.73
C TYR A 200 -0.06 9.51 -18.27
N PRO A 201 -1.18 9.49 -17.52
CA PRO A 201 -1.22 8.93 -16.19
C PRO A 201 -0.75 7.48 -16.17
N VAL A 202 -0.07 7.09 -15.10
CA VAL A 202 0.32 5.70 -14.88
C VAL A 202 -0.80 4.94 -14.17
N SER A 203 -0.94 3.66 -14.47
CA SER A 203 -1.86 2.76 -13.76
C SER A 203 -1.21 1.42 -13.45
N VAL A 204 -1.59 0.84 -12.32
CA VAL A 204 -1.11 -0.45 -11.83
C VAL A 204 -2.29 -1.33 -11.45
N GLY A 205 -2.27 -2.60 -11.82
CA GLY A 205 -3.34 -3.55 -11.48
C GLY A 205 -3.42 -4.71 -12.46
N GLY A 206 -4.64 -5.20 -12.69
CA GLY A 206 -4.91 -6.34 -13.57
C GLY A 206 -4.17 -7.61 -13.14
N PHE A 207 -3.95 -7.79 -11.84
CA PHE A 207 -3.10 -8.88 -11.36
C PHE A 207 -3.72 -10.23 -11.71
N SER A 208 -2.96 -11.03 -12.45
CA SER A 208 -3.33 -12.36 -12.94
C SER A 208 -2.24 -13.39 -12.64
N ASN A 209 -2.38 -14.60 -13.16
CA ASN A 209 -1.31 -15.60 -13.14
C ASN A 209 -0.03 -15.18 -13.91
N ARG A 210 -0.12 -14.13 -14.75
CA ARG A 210 1.04 -13.54 -15.46
C ARG A 210 1.76 -12.48 -14.62
N GLY A 211 1.19 -12.11 -13.48
CA GLY A 211 1.68 -11.05 -12.62
C GLY A 211 0.90 -9.74 -12.74
N VAL A 212 1.47 -8.66 -12.22
CA VAL A 212 0.87 -7.32 -12.20
C VAL A 212 1.19 -6.54 -13.49
N PHE A 213 0.26 -5.75 -13.98
CA PHE A 213 0.46 -4.88 -15.12
C PHE A 213 0.77 -3.45 -14.66
N ILE A 214 1.78 -2.84 -15.27
CA ILE A 214 2.19 -1.45 -15.05
C ILE A 214 2.13 -0.74 -16.41
N HIS A 215 1.15 0.15 -16.57
CA HIS A 215 0.81 0.76 -17.85
C HIS A 215 0.81 2.29 -17.82
N ASP A 216 1.15 2.88 -18.97
CA ASP A 216 0.78 4.26 -19.27
C ASP A 216 -0.63 4.30 -19.88
N CYS A 217 -1.51 5.19 -19.40
CA CYS A 217 -2.91 5.25 -19.82
C CYS A 217 -3.12 5.99 -21.17
N ARG A 218 -2.25 5.75 -22.17
CA ARG A 218 -2.26 6.46 -23.46
C ARG A 218 -3.59 6.45 -24.20
N TYR A 219 -4.26 5.30 -24.19
CA TYR A 219 -5.42 5.05 -25.06
C TYR A 219 -6.75 5.15 -24.33
N VAL A 220 -6.74 5.45 -23.02
CA VAL A 220 -7.90 5.18 -22.17
C VAL A 220 -8.15 6.31 -21.16
N PRO A 221 -8.74 7.45 -21.60
CA PRO A 221 -8.98 8.59 -20.72
C PRO A 221 -10.02 8.28 -19.63
N THR A 222 -10.97 7.38 -19.90
CA THR A 222 -12.01 6.91 -18.98
C THR A 222 -12.34 5.45 -19.27
N HIS A 223 -12.07 4.52 -18.35
CA HIS A 223 -12.54 3.13 -18.44
C HIS A 223 -13.24 2.72 -17.15
N ASP A 224 -14.09 1.70 -17.24
CA ASP A 224 -14.75 1.10 -16.09
C ASP A 224 -13.83 0.25 -15.22
N TYR A 225 -12.77 -0.34 -15.76
CA TYR A 225 -11.77 -1.07 -14.99
C TYR A 225 -10.72 -0.18 -14.31
N ILE A 226 -10.67 1.13 -14.59
CA ILE A 226 -9.67 2.05 -14.02
C ILE A 226 -10.33 2.98 -13.00
N GLY A 227 -9.97 2.83 -11.73
CA GLY A 227 -10.32 3.74 -10.63
C GLY A 227 -9.07 4.26 -9.93
N VAL A 228 -9.22 4.66 -8.66
CA VAL A 228 -8.11 5.05 -7.80
C VAL A 228 -8.19 4.32 -6.47
N GLY A 229 -7.16 3.57 -6.12
CA GLY A 229 -6.87 3.18 -4.76
C GLY A 229 -6.33 4.38 -4.00
N ALA A 230 -6.77 4.60 -2.76
CA ALA A 230 -6.33 5.75 -1.98
C ALA A 230 -5.20 5.34 -1.02
N VAL A 231 -4.19 6.20 -0.86
CA VAL A 231 -3.05 6.00 0.04
C VAL A 231 -3.01 7.09 1.10
N LYS A 232 -2.74 6.69 2.35
CA LYS A 232 -2.16 7.54 3.40
C LYS A 232 -0.70 7.14 3.62
N SER A 233 0.21 8.10 3.61
CA SER A 233 1.61 7.89 3.99
C SER A 233 1.85 8.40 5.40
N PHE A 234 2.63 7.63 6.16
CA PHE A 234 3.11 8.01 7.46
C PHE A 234 4.62 8.18 7.36
N GLU A 235 5.02 9.40 7.03
CA GLU A 235 6.42 9.78 7.06
C GLU A 235 6.90 9.81 8.52
N SER A 236 8.12 9.36 8.75
CA SER A 236 8.80 9.55 10.02
C SER A 236 8.98 11.06 10.22
N VAL A 237 8.23 11.64 11.16
CA VAL A 237 8.53 12.99 11.64
C VAL A 237 9.87 12.88 12.37
N ASN A 238 10.94 13.35 11.74
CA ASN A 238 12.25 13.53 12.37
C ASN A 238 12.17 14.54 13.51
#